data_AF-A0A7S4G3X4-F1
#
_entry.id   AF-A0A7S4G3X4-F1
#
_cell.length_a   1.000
_cell.length_b   1.000
_cell.length_c   1.000
_cell.angle_alpha   90.00
_cell.angle_beta   90.00
_cell.angle_gamma   90.00
#
_symmetry.space_group_name_H-M   'P 1'
#
loop_
_entity.id
_entity.type
_entity.pdbx_description
1 polymer ?
#
loop_
_entity_poly.entity_id
_entity_poly.type
_entity_poly.pdbx_seq_one_letter_code
_entity_poly.pdbx_strand_id
1 'polypeptide(L)'
;METVQECLEWGLEADCQGEGEYSPLSEASCGGALGVVDYLLKHQADPNSRGEQGRTPLYRAMFNEHDEVVELLLQNASDPRMVRIGDVTAKSTKKILTEWDTKVTEELLTVRAKANHEKFLAKQAQVEAKIQSLGDELSELEKRHQQNVDALQAAFKSRAEWEEALDVYAGQDGQDGYKDPSLVPKAEAEFKRAEAVLAEAKKKAAETEELLLMRRQDLKQAEAAAAGKDAMNIGQVILLTELEDLIVQDRRGKLAEDGRHCLVIDPTRMANKVLQYADLQYLNSLYPNDMDPENLRYMLVRAIRFGNALAFDLMDMDKWDRLSVAFDRVKSGIWMKIIDRSVIEKKLYEDLLTAEEKEQEEFKPIQWVPENMNKFRVVIITNARIPDDFMVQQLNCFRVKD
;
A
#
# COMPACT_ATOMS: atom_id res chain seq x y z
N MET A 1 3.12 10.62 31.32
CA MET A 1 3.89 9.39 31.06
C MET A 1 2.96 8.19 31.13
N GLU A 2 2.39 7.88 32.30
CA GLU A 2 1.47 6.74 32.49
C GLU A 2 0.32 6.69 31.47
N THR A 3 -0.38 7.80 31.25
CA THR A 3 -1.43 7.92 30.23
C THR A 3 -0.95 7.70 28.79
N VAL A 4 0.31 8.08 28.48
CA VAL A 4 0.90 7.86 27.14
C VAL A 4 1.24 6.39 26.95
N GLN A 5 1.69 5.71 28.01
CA GLN A 5 1.97 4.28 27.99
C GLN A 5 0.67 3.48 27.75
N GLU A 6 -0.38 3.76 28.52
CA GLU A 6 -1.69 3.13 28.37
C GLU A 6 -2.27 3.33 26.96
N CYS A 7 -2.15 4.53 26.40
CA CYS A 7 -2.64 4.82 25.05
C CYS A 7 -1.92 4.00 23.97
N LEU A 8 -0.59 3.88 24.03
CA LEU A 8 0.17 3.08 23.07
C LEU A 8 -0.08 1.58 23.26
N GLU A 9 -0.30 1.13 24.50
CA GLU A 9 -0.69 -0.26 24.80
C GLU A 9 -2.07 -0.62 24.25
N TRP A 10 -2.99 0.36 24.17
CA TRP A 10 -4.29 0.20 23.50
C TRP A 10 -4.21 0.27 21.97
N GLY A 11 -3.02 0.38 21.41
CA GLY A 11 -2.78 0.35 19.96
C GLY A 11 -2.96 1.68 19.25
N LEU A 12 -2.95 2.81 19.98
CA LEU A 12 -2.87 4.13 19.36
C LEU A 12 -1.50 4.31 18.71
N GLU A 13 -1.47 4.86 17.49
CA GLU A 13 -0.22 5.14 16.78
C GLU A 13 0.52 6.30 17.46
N ALA A 14 1.85 6.16 17.64
CA ALA A 14 2.68 7.18 18.30
C ALA A 14 2.72 8.53 17.54
N ASP A 15 2.32 8.53 16.27
CA ASP A 15 2.27 9.69 15.38
C ASP A 15 0.85 10.26 15.16
N CYS A 16 -0.12 9.86 15.98
CA CYS A 16 -1.49 10.38 15.86
C CYS A 16 -1.53 11.91 15.92
N GLN A 17 -1.99 12.55 14.86
CA GLN A 17 -2.08 14.01 14.78
C GLN A 17 -3.41 14.52 15.35
N GLY A 18 -3.34 15.50 16.25
CA GLY A 18 -4.51 16.21 16.76
C GLY A 18 -5.03 17.29 15.82
N GLU A 19 -6.03 18.05 16.26
CA GLU A 19 -6.44 19.30 15.59
C GLU A 19 -5.22 20.23 15.44
N GLY A 20 -4.88 20.65 14.22
CA GLY A 20 -3.68 21.42 13.91
C GLY A 20 -2.44 20.61 13.51
N GLU A 21 -2.60 19.30 13.22
CA GLU A 21 -1.53 18.41 12.73
C GLU A 21 -0.38 18.17 13.72
N TYR A 22 -0.56 18.51 15.00
CA TYR A 22 0.46 18.32 16.04
C TYR A 22 0.55 16.85 16.44
N SER A 23 1.75 16.27 16.33
CA SER A 23 2.04 14.92 16.83
C SER A 23 2.26 14.95 18.35
N PRO A 24 2.04 13.82 19.06
CA PRO A 24 2.30 13.73 20.50
C PRO A 24 3.77 14.04 20.82
N LEU A 25 4.67 13.69 19.89
CA LEU A 25 6.08 14.03 19.97
C LEU A 25 6.34 15.54 19.86
N SER A 26 5.62 16.24 18.98
CA SER A 26 5.71 17.70 18.83
C SER A 26 5.28 18.42 20.11
N GLU A 27 4.19 17.97 20.74
CA GLU A 27 3.68 18.56 21.97
C GLU A 27 4.56 18.24 23.18
N ALA A 28 5.05 17.00 23.29
CA ALA A 28 6.02 16.62 24.31
C ALA A 28 7.34 17.40 24.18
N SER A 29 7.77 17.67 22.95
CA SER A 29 8.95 18.47 22.65
C SER A 29 8.74 19.95 22.98
N CYS A 30 7.53 20.47 22.74
CA CYS A 30 7.12 21.82 23.12
C CYS A 30 7.19 22.01 24.64
N GLY A 31 6.71 21.03 25.42
CA GLY A 31 6.70 21.09 26.88
C GLY A 31 8.00 20.63 27.57
N GLY A 32 9.02 20.23 26.82
CA GLY A 32 10.30 19.79 27.38
C GLY A 32 10.25 18.44 28.11
N ALA A 33 9.26 17.60 27.83
CA ALA A 33 8.99 16.37 28.55
C ALA A 33 9.93 15.24 28.11
N LEU A 34 11.22 15.31 28.48
CA LEU A 34 12.29 14.40 28.03
C LEU A 34 11.90 12.91 28.10
N GLY A 35 11.36 12.45 29.23
CA GLY A 35 10.96 11.04 29.39
C GLY A 35 9.83 10.59 28.47
N VAL A 36 8.92 11.51 28.12
CA VAL A 36 7.83 11.23 27.15
C VAL A 36 8.38 11.24 25.72
N VAL A 37 9.27 12.18 25.40
CA VAL A 37 9.96 12.24 24.09
C VAL A 37 10.76 10.97 23.85
N ASP A 38 11.60 10.54 24.79
CA ASP A 38 12.37 9.29 24.71
C ASP A 38 11.47 8.07 24.50
N TYR A 39 10.36 8.00 25.25
CA TYR A 39 9.40 6.91 25.12
C TYR A 39 8.72 6.87 23.75
N LEU A 40 8.27 8.01 23.23
CA LEU A 40 7.64 8.13 21.92
C LEU A 40 8.61 7.79 20.79
N LEU A 41 9.87 8.25 20.87
CA LEU A 41 10.91 7.92 19.89
C LEU A 41 11.23 6.42 19.87
N LYS A 42 11.31 5.79 21.05
CA LYS A 42 11.44 4.32 21.17
C LYS A 42 10.24 3.57 20.58
N HIS A 43 9.07 4.19 20.59
CA HIS A 43 7.84 3.70 19.95
C HIS A 43 7.64 4.24 18.52
N GLN A 44 8.74 4.62 17.86
CA GLN A 44 8.81 4.97 16.44
C GLN A 44 8.12 6.27 16.02
N ALA A 45 7.77 7.15 16.96
CA ALA A 45 7.25 8.47 16.60
C ALA A 45 8.21 9.22 15.66
N ASP A 46 7.70 9.80 14.58
CA ASP A 46 8.46 10.49 13.55
C ASP A 46 9.10 11.77 14.11
N PRO A 47 10.45 11.80 14.27
CA PRO A 47 11.19 12.94 14.78
C PRO A 47 11.12 14.17 13.86
N ASN A 48 10.67 13.98 12.62
CA ASN A 48 10.56 14.99 11.57
C ASN A 48 9.10 15.32 11.20
N SER A 49 8.14 14.84 12.00
CA SER A 49 6.72 15.15 11.83
C SER A 49 6.50 16.65 11.71
N ARG A 50 5.61 17.05 10.80
CA ARG A 50 5.31 18.47 10.53
C ARG A 50 3.93 18.78 11.06
N GLY A 51 3.85 19.68 12.04
CA GLY A 51 2.59 20.26 12.47
C GLY A 51 2.24 21.52 11.68
N GLU A 52 1.28 22.28 12.20
CA GLU A 52 0.85 23.55 11.62
C GLU A 52 2.04 24.45 11.25
N GLN A 53 1.96 25.06 10.06
CA GLN A 53 3.02 25.92 9.50
C GLN A 53 4.35 25.20 9.24
N GLY A 54 4.35 23.85 9.22
CA GLY A 54 5.52 23.03 8.96
C GLY A 54 6.51 22.94 10.12
N ARG A 55 6.06 23.24 11.35
CA ARG A 55 6.90 23.21 12.56
C ARG A 55 7.15 21.77 12.99
N THR A 56 8.43 21.42 13.19
CA THR A 56 8.87 20.09 13.64
C THR A 56 8.97 19.99 15.17
N PRO A 57 9.00 18.78 15.75
CA PRO A 57 9.34 18.57 17.16
C PRO A 57 10.64 19.28 17.56
N LEU A 58 11.66 19.21 16.70
CA LEU A 58 12.94 19.90 16.89
C LEU A 58 12.76 21.42 16.97
N TYR A 59 11.98 22.03 16.06
CA TYR A 59 11.68 23.46 16.12
C TYR A 59 11.01 23.85 17.46
N ARG A 60 10.03 23.07 17.92
CA ARG A 60 9.29 23.33 19.17
C ARG A 60 10.21 23.27 20.39
N ALA A 61 11.04 22.24 20.49
CA ALA A 61 12.02 22.10 21.57
C ALA A 61 13.02 23.27 21.58
N MET A 62 13.46 23.71 20.41
CA MET A 62 14.38 24.84 20.30
C MET A 62 13.76 26.18 20.66
N PHE A 63 12.52 26.41 20.23
CA PHE A 63 11.78 27.65 20.49
C PHE A 63 11.57 27.86 22.00
N ASN A 64 11.39 26.78 22.75
CA ASN A 64 11.22 26.79 24.21
C ASN A 64 12.51 26.50 25.01
N GLU A 65 13.68 26.45 24.35
CA GLU A 65 15.00 26.27 24.97
C GLU A 65 15.19 24.96 25.77
N HIS A 66 14.64 23.85 25.27
CA HIS A 66 14.81 22.52 25.89
C HIS A 66 16.03 21.78 25.33
N ASP A 67 17.24 22.19 25.77
CA ASP A 67 18.53 21.66 25.29
C ASP A 67 18.61 20.12 25.30
N GLU A 68 18.22 19.47 26.40
CA GLU A 68 18.25 18.00 26.54
C GLU A 68 17.34 17.29 25.52
N VAL A 69 16.19 17.89 25.21
CA VAL A 69 15.24 17.36 24.24
C VAL A 69 15.76 17.56 22.81
N VAL A 70 16.41 18.70 22.54
CA VAL A 70 17.06 18.98 21.24
C VAL A 70 18.16 17.94 20.97
N GLU A 71 19.02 17.66 21.93
CA GLU A 71 20.06 16.63 21.79
C GLU A 71 19.45 15.25 21.55
N LEU A 72 18.43 14.87 22.32
CA LEU A 72 17.76 13.58 22.18
C LEU A 72 17.10 13.41 20.81
N LEU A 73 16.45 14.46 20.29
CA LEU A 73 15.83 14.47 18.97
C LEU A 73 16.86 14.31 17.85
N LEU A 74 17.98 15.02 17.92
CA LEU A 74 19.08 14.91 16.96
C LEU A 74 19.70 13.49 16.96
N GLN A 75 19.90 12.90 18.13
CA GLN A 75 20.36 11.51 18.29
C GLN A 75 19.35 10.47 17.74
N ASN A 76 18.10 10.86 17.53
CA ASN A 76 17.04 10.00 17.01
C ASN A 76 16.61 10.35 15.57
N ALA A 77 17.53 10.95 14.79
CA ALA A 77 17.36 11.27 13.38
C ALA A 77 16.43 12.47 13.07
N SER A 78 16.24 13.41 14.00
CA SER A 78 15.68 14.72 13.63
C SER A 78 16.62 15.45 12.69
N ASP A 79 16.08 16.00 11.61
CA ASP A 79 16.85 16.73 10.61
C ASP A 79 17.00 18.22 11.02
N PRO A 80 18.23 18.66 11.36
CA PRO A 80 18.49 20.05 11.70
C PRO A 80 18.14 21.04 10.57
N ARG A 81 18.16 20.60 9.31
CA ARG A 81 17.89 21.44 8.12
C ARG A 81 16.41 21.79 7.97
N MET A 82 15.52 21.04 8.65
CA MET A 82 14.08 21.29 8.60
C MET A 82 13.64 22.46 9.49
N VAL A 83 14.53 22.99 10.34
CA VAL A 83 14.27 24.14 11.19
C VAL A 83 14.62 25.43 10.44
N ARG A 84 13.65 26.35 10.29
CA ARG A 84 13.94 27.70 9.80
C ARG A 84 14.61 28.54 10.89
N ILE A 85 15.95 28.58 10.89
CA ILE A 85 16.79 29.24 11.90
C ILE A 85 16.40 30.73 12.12
N GLY A 86 15.83 31.40 11.12
CA GLY A 86 15.42 32.81 11.18
C GLY A 86 14.30 33.14 12.19
N ASP A 87 13.49 32.15 12.59
CA ASP A 87 12.40 32.35 13.56
C ASP A 87 12.79 31.96 15.00
N VAL A 88 13.95 31.32 15.20
CA VAL A 88 14.35 30.83 16.52
C VAL A 88 15.24 31.86 17.21
N THR A 89 14.75 32.40 18.32
CA THR A 89 15.39 33.49 19.08
C THR A 89 16.41 33.00 20.13
N ALA A 90 16.44 31.70 20.40
CA ALA A 90 17.22 31.07 21.47
C ALA A 90 18.73 30.97 21.18
N LYS A 91 19.57 31.32 22.17
CA LYS A 91 21.04 31.31 22.03
C LYS A 91 21.69 29.93 22.28
N SER A 92 21.17 29.14 23.22
CA SER A 92 21.78 27.86 23.63
C SER A 92 21.56 26.76 22.58
N THR A 93 20.30 26.49 22.23
CA THR A 93 19.90 25.47 21.24
C THR A 93 20.46 25.72 19.85
N LYS A 94 20.64 26.99 19.45
CA LYS A 94 21.29 27.36 18.18
C LYS A 94 22.75 26.90 18.12
N LYS A 95 23.47 26.93 19.25
CA LYS A 95 24.86 26.47 19.34
C LYS A 95 24.94 24.96 19.09
N ILE A 96 24.07 24.18 19.75
CA ILE A 96 23.96 22.72 19.58
C ILE A 96 23.80 22.36 18.11
N LEU A 97 22.93 23.07 17.41
CA LEU A 97 22.66 22.88 15.99
C LEU A 97 23.84 23.23 15.07
N THR A 98 24.56 24.31 15.37
CA THR A 98 25.75 24.70 14.59
C THR A 98 26.94 23.77 14.80
N GLU A 99 27.00 23.11 15.96
CA GLU A 99 28.07 22.16 16.31
C GLU A 99 27.72 20.71 15.88
N TRP A 100 26.46 20.44 15.53
CA TRP A 100 26.00 19.11 15.12
C TRP A 100 26.51 18.72 13.72
N ASP A 101 27.08 17.52 13.61
CA ASP A 101 27.50 16.96 12.32
C ASP A 101 26.29 16.35 11.58
N THR A 102 25.90 16.98 10.48
CA THR A 102 24.76 16.55 9.66
C THR A 102 24.95 15.16 9.03
N LYS A 103 26.19 14.67 8.90
CA LYS A 103 26.46 13.30 8.42
C LYS A 103 25.91 12.24 9.38
N VAL A 104 25.98 12.51 10.68
CA VAL A 104 25.41 11.62 11.71
C VAL A 104 23.91 11.48 11.52
N THR A 105 23.22 12.59 11.20
CA THR A 105 21.78 12.57 10.90
C THR A 105 21.47 11.73 9.65
N GLU A 106 22.25 11.86 8.58
CA GLU A 106 22.05 11.07 7.36
C GLU A 106 22.21 9.57 7.63
N GLU A 107 23.25 9.17 8.36
CA GLU A 107 23.45 7.78 8.78
C GLU A 107 22.27 7.26 9.63
N LEU A 108 21.84 8.02 10.63
CA LEU A 108 20.72 7.66 11.49
C LEU A 108 19.39 7.54 10.70
N LEU A 109 19.15 8.41 9.72
CA LEU A 109 17.99 8.31 8.82
C LEU A 109 18.02 7.02 8.00
N THR A 110 19.19 6.61 7.48
CA THR A 110 19.30 5.36 6.72
C THR A 110 19.05 4.13 7.59
N VAL A 111 19.59 4.11 8.82
CA VAL A 111 19.38 3.02 9.78
C VAL A 111 17.91 2.94 10.17
N ARG A 112 17.28 4.08 10.48
CA ARG A 112 15.86 4.15 10.83
C ARG A 112 14.97 3.70 9.66
N ALA A 113 15.28 4.12 8.43
CA ALA A 113 14.54 3.70 7.25
C ALA A 113 14.61 2.17 7.04
N LYS A 114 15.80 1.57 7.21
CA LYS A 114 15.97 0.11 7.15
C LYS A 114 15.18 -0.60 8.25
N ALA A 115 15.28 -0.14 9.50
CA ALA A 115 14.57 -0.74 10.62
C ALA A 115 13.03 -0.64 10.46
N ASN A 116 12.53 0.48 9.94
CA ASN A 116 11.11 0.64 9.63
C ASN A 116 10.67 -0.31 8.52
N HIS A 117 11.49 -0.47 7.48
CA HIS A 117 11.22 -1.40 6.38
C HIS A 117 11.24 -2.87 6.85
N GLU A 118 12.19 -3.28 7.68
CA GLU A 118 12.24 -4.63 8.24
C GLU A 118 11.01 -4.93 9.12
N LYS A 119 10.60 -3.99 9.97
CA LYS A 119 9.39 -4.13 10.77
C LYS A 119 8.12 -4.20 9.92
N PHE A 120 8.06 -3.43 8.85
CA PHE A 120 6.98 -3.50 7.87
C PHE A 120 6.88 -4.90 7.26
N LEU A 121 8.01 -5.44 6.76
CA LEU A 121 8.07 -6.79 6.20
C LEU A 121 7.68 -7.85 7.23
N ALA A 122 8.14 -7.71 8.48
CA ALA A 122 7.78 -8.64 9.55
C ALA A 122 6.29 -8.62 9.87
N LYS A 123 5.66 -7.44 9.91
CA LYS A 123 4.23 -7.29 10.14
C LYS A 123 3.42 -7.84 8.96
N GLN A 124 3.87 -7.60 7.73
CA GLN A 124 3.25 -8.17 6.53
C GLN A 124 3.32 -9.70 6.55
N ALA A 125 4.49 -10.28 6.83
CA ALA A 125 4.66 -11.72 6.95
C ALA A 125 3.78 -12.32 8.06
N GLN A 126 3.60 -11.62 9.19
CA GLN A 126 2.70 -12.05 10.27
C GLN A 126 1.23 -12.07 9.82
N VAL A 127 0.79 -11.08 9.05
CA VAL A 127 -0.58 -11.02 8.49
C VAL A 127 -0.79 -12.13 7.47
N GLU A 128 0.16 -12.34 6.56
CA GLU A 128 0.12 -13.42 5.57
C GLU A 128 0.08 -14.80 6.22
N ALA A 129 0.91 -15.04 7.25
CA ALA A 129 0.88 -16.28 8.02
C ALA A 129 -0.47 -16.51 8.72
N LYS A 130 -1.10 -15.43 9.21
CA LYS A 130 -2.45 -15.51 9.81
C LYS A 130 -3.52 -15.85 8.78
N ILE A 131 -3.48 -15.24 7.60
CA ILE A 131 -4.40 -15.54 6.48
C ILE A 131 -4.24 -17.00 6.07
N GLN A 132 -3.01 -17.47 5.91
CA GLN A 132 -2.73 -18.86 5.56
C GLN A 132 -3.28 -19.83 6.62
N SER A 133 -2.98 -19.58 7.90
CA SER A 133 -3.49 -20.40 9.00
C SER A 133 -5.03 -20.44 9.07
N LEU A 134 -5.70 -19.31 8.82
CA LEU A 134 -7.17 -19.26 8.78
C LEU A 134 -7.73 -20.00 7.56
N GLY A 135 -7.05 -19.92 6.42
CA GLY A 135 -7.41 -20.68 5.22
C GLY A 135 -7.33 -22.19 5.45
N ASP A 136 -6.27 -22.66 6.10
CA ASP A 136 -6.10 -24.07 6.46
C ASP A 136 -7.18 -24.54 7.46
N GLU A 137 -7.47 -23.74 8.50
CA GLU A 137 -8.54 -24.02 9.47
C GLU A 137 -9.92 -24.09 8.79
N LEU A 138 -10.20 -23.18 7.85
CA LEU A 138 -11.47 -23.17 7.10
C LEU A 138 -11.63 -24.40 6.21
N SER A 139 -10.57 -24.84 5.53
CA SER A 139 -10.58 -26.06 4.72
C SER A 139 -10.94 -27.29 5.55
N GLU A 140 -10.36 -27.42 6.74
CA GLU A 140 -10.67 -28.53 7.65
C GLU A 140 -12.09 -28.43 8.24
N LEU A 141 -12.53 -27.22 8.61
CA LEU A 141 -13.88 -26.97 9.09
C LEU A 141 -14.95 -27.23 8.02
N GLU A 142 -14.71 -26.87 6.76
CA GLU A 142 -15.61 -27.15 5.64
C GLU A 142 -15.81 -28.65 5.43
N LYS A 143 -14.72 -29.42 5.51
CA LYS A 143 -14.79 -30.89 5.45
C LYS A 143 -15.60 -31.46 6.61
N ARG A 144 -15.40 -30.95 7.83
CA ARG A 144 -16.13 -31.39 9.02
C ARG A 144 -17.61 -31.01 8.98
N HIS A 145 -17.91 -29.81 8.48
CA HIS A 145 -19.28 -29.36 8.26
C HIS A 145 -19.99 -30.28 7.25
N GLN A 146 -19.35 -30.60 6.12
CA GLN A 146 -19.90 -31.53 5.13
C GLN A 146 -20.19 -32.91 5.75
N GLN A 147 -19.28 -33.46 6.55
CA GLN A 147 -19.50 -34.73 7.26
C GLN A 147 -20.70 -34.66 8.21
N ASN A 148 -20.90 -33.54 8.90
CA ASN A 148 -22.05 -33.34 9.78
C ASN A 148 -23.36 -33.21 8.99
N VAL A 149 -23.34 -32.54 7.84
CA VAL A 149 -24.49 -32.44 6.92
C VAL A 149 -24.87 -33.82 6.38
N ASP A 150 -23.89 -34.63 5.97
CA ASP A 150 -24.12 -35.99 5.50
C ASP A 150 -24.71 -36.88 6.60
N ALA A 151 -24.16 -36.78 7.83
CA ALA A 151 -24.68 -37.49 9.00
C ALA A 151 -26.10 -37.04 9.37
N LEU A 152 -26.40 -35.75 9.23
CA LEU A 152 -27.73 -35.19 9.45
C LEU A 152 -28.73 -35.74 8.43
N GLN A 153 -28.38 -35.76 7.14
CA GLN A 153 -29.22 -36.35 6.08
C GLN A 153 -29.47 -37.85 6.32
N ALA A 154 -28.45 -38.60 6.71
CA ALA A 154 -28.59 -40.01 7.06
C ALA A 154 -29.51 -40.21 8.27
N ALA A 155 -29.39 -39.38 9.31
CA ALA A 155 -30.24 -39.43 10.49
C ALA A 155 -31.71 -39.08 10.16
N PHE A 156 -31.95 -38.08 9.30
CA PHE A 156 -33.28 -37.75 8.80
C PHE A 156 -33.90 -38.92 8.05
N LYS A 157 -33.13 -39.55 7.15
CA LYS A 157 -33.60 -40.72 6.40
C LYS A 157 -33.96 -41.88 7.32
N SER A 158 -33.09 -42.20 8.28
CA SER A 158 -33.34 -43.29 9.24
C SER A 158 -34.57 -43.00 10.11
N ARG A 159 -34.77 -41.76 10.58
CA ARG A 159 -35.98 -41.36 11.33
C ARG A 159 -37.25 -41.51 10.48
N ALA A 160 -37.20 -41.16 9.20
CA ALA A 160 -38.32 -41.34 8.27
C ALA A 160 -38.63 -42.82 7.98
N GLU A 161 -37.60 -43.65 7.79
CA GLU A 161 -37.76 -45.11 7.61
C GLU A 161 -38.45 -45.76 8.82
N TRP A 162 -38.11 -45.33 10.05
CA TRP A 162 -38.76 -45.83 11.27
C TRP A 162 -40.16 -45.26 11.48
N GLU A 163 -40.44 -44.03 11.03
CA GLU A 163 -41.79 -43.44 11.03
C GLU A 163 -42.73 -44.24 10.11
N GLU A 164 -42.27 -44.54 8.89
CA GLU A 164 -43.01 -45.37 7.92
C GLU A 164 -43.21 -46.80 8.44
N ALA A 165 -42.17 -47.40 9.04
CA ALA A 165 -42.29 -48.73 9.65
C ALA A 165 -43.31 -48.76 10.79
N LEU A 166 -43.36 -47.71 11.63
CA LEU A 166 -44.36 -47.56 12.68
C LEU A 166 -45.77 -47.45 12.11
N ASP A 167 -45.98 -46.67 11.05
CA ASP A 167 -47.28 -46.55 10.38
C ASP A 167 -47.76 -47.90 9.81
N VAL A 168 -46.84 -48.68 9.21
CA VAL A 168 -47.12 -50.05 8.73
C VAL A 168 -47.50 -50.97 9.89
N TYR A 169 -46.81 -50.89 11.02
CA TYR A 169 -47.11 -51.72 12.20
C TYR A 169 -48.37 -51.26 12.97
N ALA A 170 -48.74 -49.99 12.88
CA ALA A 170 -49.85 -49.36 13.62
C ALA A 170 -51.16 -49.19 12.81
N GLY A 171 -51.16 -49.46 11.50
CA GLY A 171 -52.27 -49.14 10.59
C GLY A 171 -53.65 -49.72 10.94
N GLN A 172 -54.70 -48.92 10.66
CA GLN A 172 -56.11 -49.35 10.71
C GLN A 172 -56.44 -50.36 9.59
N ASP A 173 -57.43 -51.21 9.83
CA ASP A 173 -57.85 -52.29 8.93
C ASP A 173 -58.17 -51.80 7.51
N GLY A 174 -57.52 -52.42 6.52
CA GLY A 174 -57.99 -52.45 5.13
C GLY A 174 -57.05 -51.85 4.07
N GLN A 175 -55.88 -52.47 3.86
CA GLN A 175 -55.41 -52.98 2.55
C GLN A 175 -53.96 -53.46 2.66
N ASP A 176 -53.78 -54.77 2.52
CA ASP A 176 -52.57 -55.56 2.22
C ASP A 176 -51.24 -55.25 2.96
N GLY A 177 -50.94 -56.06 3.99
CA GLY A 177 -49.56 -56.41 4.37
C GLY A 177 -49.24 -56.39 5.87
N TYR A 178 -49.02 -57.60 6.44
CA TYR A 178 -48.39 -57.93 7.75
C TYR A 178 -48.56 -56.96 8.94
N LYS A 179 -49.54 -57.28 9.80
CA LYS A 179 -49.66 -56.76 11.17
C LYS A 179 -48.97 -57.71 12.16
N ASP A 180 -47.88 -57.29 12.79
CA ASP A 180 -47.36 -57.94 14.00
C ASP A 180 -47.28 -56.92 15.14
N PRO A 181 -48.35 -56.80 15.96
CA PRO A 181 -48.41 -55.87 17.09
C PRO A 181 -47.29 -56.08 18.11
N SER A 182 -46.62 -57.24 18.14
CA SER A 182 -45.49 -57.50 19.04
C SER A 182 -44.21 -56.75 18.65
N LEU A 183 -44.14 -56.22 17.42
CA LEU A 183 -42.99 -55.47 16.91
C LEU A 183 -43.10 -53.97 17.19
N VAL A 184 -44.29 -53.43 17.48
CA VAL A 184 -44.52 -52.00 17.76
C VAL A 184 -43.60 -51.47 18.86
N PRO A 185 -43.46 -52.11 20.04
CA PRO A 185 -42.58 -51.59 21.09
C PRO A 185 -41.09 -51.56 20.71
N LYS A 186 -40.67 -52.47 19.82
CA LYS A 186 -39.30 -52.50 19.29
C LYS A 186 -39.09 -51.36 18.29
N ALA A 187 -40.04 -51.16 17.38
CA ALA A 187 -40.01 -50.07 16.42
C ALA A 187 -40.05 -48.69 17.10
N GLU A 188 -40.85 -48.51 18.15
CA GLU A 188 -40.89 -47.28 18.96
C GLU A 188 -39.55 -47.00 19.64
N ALA A 189 -38.89 -48.04 20.15
CA ALA A 189 -37.57 -47.90 20.77
C ALA A 189 -36.49 -47.49 19.75
N GLU A 190 -36.49 -48.06 18.55
CA GLU A 190 -35.57 -47.69 17.48
C GLU A 190 -35.88 -46.29 16.90
N PHE A 191 -37.17 -45.93 16.77
CA PHE A 191 -37.58 -44.58 16.38
C PHE A 191 -37.07 -43.53 17.37
N LYS A 192 -37.24 -43.77 18.68
CA LYS A 192 -36.74 -42.87 19.72
C LYS A 192 -35.21 -42.73 19.69
N ARG A 193 -34.49 -43.81 19.35
CA ARG A 193 -33.04 -43.75 19.12
C ARG A 193 -32.70 -42.92 17.88
N ALA A 194 -33.43 -43.11 16.77
CA ALA A 194 -33.25 -42.34 15.54
C ALA A 194 -33.51 -40.84 15.78
N GLU A 195 -34.52 -40.48 16.57
CA GLU A 195 -34.76 -39.08 16.98
C GLU A 195 -33.62 -38.50 17.81
N ALA A 196 -33.05 -39.26 18.75
CA ALA A 196 -31.91 -38.82 19.53
C ALA A 196 -30.67 -38.58 18.65
N VAL A 197 -30.41 -39.48 17.69
CA VAL A 197 -29.33 -39.33 16.71
C VAL A 197 -29.56 -38.11 15.82
N LEU A 198 -30.81 -37.87 15.37
CA LEU A 198 -31.16 -36.70 14.59
C LEU A 198 -30.96 -35.39 15.36
N ALA A 199 -31.36 -35.34 16.63
CA ALA A 199 -31.18 -34.16 17.47
C ALA A 199 -29.69 -33.82 17.66
N GLU A 200 -28.85 -34.83 17.90
CA GLU A 200 -27.40 -34.67 18.02
C GLU A 200 -26.74 -34.25 16.70
N ALA A 201 -27.15 -34.84 15.58
CA ALA A 201 -26.63 -34.47 14.26
C ALA A 201 -26.99 -33.03 13.88
N LYS A 202 -28.22 -32.59 14.19
CA LYS A 202 -28.66 -31.18 14.00
C LYS A 202 -27.79 -30.22 14.80
N LYS A 203 -27.54 -30.54 16.07
CA LYS A 203 -26.72 -29.73 16.96
C LYS A 203 -25.29 -29.57 16.39
N LYS A 204 -24.64 -30.68 16.03
CA LYS A 204 -23.30 -30.67 15.45
C LYS A 204 -23.21 -29.89 14.13
N ALA A 205 -24.21 -30.05 13.25
CA ALA A 205 -24.27 -29.29 12.00
C ALA A 205 -24.35 -27.78 12.26
N ALA A 206 -25.25 -27.35 13.16
CA ALA A 206 -25.41 -25.94 13.51
C ALA A 206 -24.16 -25.34 14.16
N GLU A 207 -23.53 -26.04 15.12
CA GLU A 207 -22.30 -25.61 15.78
C GLU A 207 -21.14 -25.43 14.78
N THR A 208 -21.00 -26.35 13.82
CA THR A 208 -19.96 -26.22 12.79
C THR A 208 -20.25 -25.12 11.78
N GLU A 209 -21.52 -24.89 11.43
CA GLU A 209 -21.91 -23.79 10.53
C GLU A 209 -21.64 -22.42 11.16
N GLU A 210 -21.98 -22.24 12.44
CA GLU A 210 -21.74 -20.99 13.17
C GLU A 210 -20.24 -20.68 13.27
N LEU A 211 -19.43 -21.68 13.63
CA LEU A 211 -17.98 -21.54 13.70
C LEU A 211 -17.37 -21.19 12.33
N LEU A 212 -17.86 -21.82 11.26
CA LEU A 212 -17.42 -21.57 9.89
C LEU A 212 -17.74 -20.14 9.46
N LEU A 213 -18.91 -19.62 9.82
CA LEU A 213 -19.28 -18.21 9.57
C LEU A 213 -18.36 -17.24 10.31
N MET A 214 -18.07 -17.49 11.59
CA MET A 214 -17.14 -16.67 12.38
C MET A 214 -15.74 -16.66 11.75
N ARG A 215 -15.19 -17.82 11.37
CA ARG A 215 -13.86 -17.90 10.76
C ARG A 215 -13.78 -17.26 9.38
N ARG A 216 -14.85 -17.32 8.58
CA ARG A 216 -14.92 -16.58 7.31
C ARG A 216 -14.89 -15.07 7.53
N GLN A 217 -15.52 -14.57 8.59
CA GLN A 217 -15.44 -13.16 8.96
C GLN A 217 -14.04 -12.77 9.42
N ASP A 218 -13.39 -13.59 10.26
CA ASP A 218 -12.00 -13.39 10.70
C ASP A 218 -11.04 -13.31 9.50
N LEU A 219 -11.18 -14.23 8.53
CA LEU A 219 -10.37 -14.24 7.31
C LEU A 219 -10.62 -12.97 6.50
N LYS A 220 -11.88 -12.59 6.27
CA LYS A 220 -12.23 -11.38 5.55
C LYS A 220 -11.67 -10.11 6.22
N GLN A 221 -11.66 -10.07 7.55
CA GLN A 221 -11.05 -8.96 8.30
C GLN A 221 -9.52 -8.96 8.17
N ALA A 222 -8.88 -10.13 8.21
CA ALA A 222 -7.43 -10.25 8.02
C ALA A 222 -7.00 -9.87 6.60
N GLU A 223 -7.73 -10.31 5.58
CA GLU A 223 -7.54 -9.93 4.18
C GLU A 223 -7.79 -8.42 3.97
N ALA A 224 -8.81 -7.85 4.61
CA ALA A 224 -9.06 -6.42 4.57
C ALA A 224 -7.94 -5.62 5.25
N ALA A 225 -7.39 -6.11 6.36
CA ALA A 225 -6.24 -5.51 7.04
C ALA A 225 -4.97 -5.58 6.19
N ALA A 226 -4.74 -6.70 5.49
CA ALA A 226 -3.67 -6.84 4.50
C ALA A 226 -3.86 -5.87 3.33
N ALA A 227 -5.10 -5.71 2.86
CA ALA A 227 -5.46 -4.82 1.77
C ALA A 227 -5.52 -3.32 2.15
N GLY A 228 -5.39 -2.98 3.45
CA GLY A 228 -5.76 -1.66 3.96
C GLY A 228 -5.07 -1.23 5.26
N LYS A 229 -3.81 -0.78 5.13
CA LYS A 229 -3.20 0.43 5.76
C LYS A 229 -1.71 0.55 5.40
N ASP A 230 -1.06 -0.57 5.11
CA ASP A 230 0.38 -0.63 4.84
C ASP A 230 0.74 -0.35 3.36
N ALA A 231 -0.23 -0.44 2.44
CA ALA A 231 -0.11 0.09 1.07
C ALA A 231 0.05 1.63 1.02
N MET A 232 -0.34 2.35 2.09
CA MET A 232 -0.42 3.82 2.10
C MET A 232 0.95 4.50 2.29
N ASN A 233 1.99 3.76 2.66
CA ASN A 233 3.34 4.29 2.93
C ASN A 233 4.32 4.10 1.76
N ILE A 234 3.89 3.53 0.63
CA ILE A 234 4.72 3.42 -0.57
C ILE A 234 4.74 4.78 -1.27
N GLY A 235 5.92 5.40 -1.27
CA GLY A 235 6.18 6.69 -1.91
C GLY A 235 5.91 7.90 -1.03
N GLN A 236 6.52 9.04 -1.39
CA GLN A 236 6.29 10.31 -0.73
C GLN A 236 4.83 10.75 -0.98
N VAL A 237 4.08 11.03 0.08
CA VAL A 237 2.71 11.54 -0.06
C VAL A 237 2.74 12.97 -0.64
N ILE A 238 1.91 13.22 -1.65
CA ILE A 238 1.76 14.52 -2.31
C ILE A 238 0.27 14.86 -2.46
N LEU A 239 -0.05 16.15 -2.35
CA LEU A 239 -1.41 16.63 -2.64
C LEU A 239 -1.62 16.67 -4.15
N LEU A 240 -2.84 16.36 -4.61
CA LEU A 240 -3.19 16.44 -6.03
C LEU A 240 -2.89 17.84 -6.62
N THR A 241 -3.10 18.91 -5.84
CA THR A 241 -2.83 20.29 -6.25
C THR A 241 -1.35 20.58 -6.48
N GLU A 242 -0.44 19.81 -5.89
CA GLU A 242 1.01 19.96 -6.06
C GLU A 242 1.57 19.06 -7.17
N LEU A 243 0.78 18.11 -7.71
CA LEU A 243 1.25 17.08 -8.62
C LEU A 243 1.80 17.67 -9.94
N GLU A 244 1.07 18.60 -10.56
CA GLU A 244 1.48 19.21 -11.82
C GLU A 244 2.77 20.04 -11.63
N ASP A 245 2.85 20.84 -10.57
CA ASP A 245 4.03 21.64 -10.24
C ASP A 245 5.26 20.77 -9.96
N LEU A 246 5.08 19.60 -9.35
CA LEU A 246 6.15 18.64 -9.13
C LEU A 246 6.61 17.99 -10.44
N ILE A 247 5.68 17.43 -11.22
CA ILE A 247 5.99 16.62 -12.39
C ILE A 247 6.45 17.47 -13.59
N VAL A 248 5.75 18.57 -13.86
CA VAL A 248 6.01 19.42 -15.04
C VAL A 248 7.15 20.38 -14.72
N GLN A 249 7.02 21.14 -13.64
CA GLN A 249 7.89 22.29 -13.39
C GLN A 249 9.08 21.98 -12.47
N ASP A 250 9.05 20.86 -11.74
CA ASP A 250 10.05 20.51 -10.72
C ASP A 250 10.43 21.71 -9.82
N ARG A 251 9.41 22.47 -9.35
CA ARG A 251 9.61 23.76 -8.64
C ARG A 251 10.51 23.68 -7.41
N ARG A 252 10.74 22.48 -6.87
CA ARG A 252 11.57 22.22 -5.69
C ARG A 252 12.91 21.56 -6.03
N GLY A 253 13.22 21.33 -7.31
CA GLY A 253 14.45 20.68 -7.78
C GLY A 253 14.62 19.22 -7.34
N LYS A 254 13.59 18.64 -6.71
CA LYS A 254 13.65 17.31 -6.09
C LYS A 254 13.88 16.21 -7.11
N LEU A 255 13.25 16.34 -8.29
CA LEU A 255 13.37 15.32 -9.33
C LEU A 255 14.70 15.42 -10.06
N ALA A 256 15.18 16.64 -10.30
CA ALA A 256 16.48 16.90 -10.91
C ALA A 256 17.66 16.45 -10.02
N GLU A 257 17.57 16.63 -8.70
CA GLU A 257 18.60 16.21 -7.74
C GLU A 257 18.72 14.70 -7.61
N ASP A 258 17.59 13.98 -7.52
CA ASP A 258 17.56 12.52 -7.38
C ASP A 258 17.95 11.83 -8.70
N GLY A 259 17.52 12.40 -9.84
CA GLY A 259 17.89 11.93 -11.17
C GLY A 259 17.17 10.66 -11.63
N ARG A 260 16.38 9.98 -10.78
CA ARG A 260 15.48 8.89 -11.19
C ARG A 260 14.17 9.41 -11.78
N HIS A 261 13.56 8.58 -12.64
CA HIS A 261 12.21 8.78 -13.18
C HIS A 261 11.14 8.64 -12.08
N CYS A 262 9.89 8.98 -12.38
CA CYS A 262 8.81 9.07 -11.38
C CYS A 262 7.80 7.93 -11.50
N LEU A 263 7.29 7.47 -10.36
CA LEU A 263 6.11 6.62 -10.23
C LEU A 263 5.03 7.37 -9.44
N VAL A 264 3.90 7.64 -10.07
CA VAL A 264 2.73 8.27 -9.46
C VAL A 264 1.72 7.18 -9.14
N ILE A 265 1.46 6.99 -7.86
CA ILE A 265 0.50 6.01 -7.35
C ILE A 265 -0.78 6.73 -6.99
N ASP A 266 -1.82 6.54 -7.80
CA ASP A 266 -3.11 7.18 -7.60
C ASP A 266 -4.28 6.22 -7.88
N PRO A 267 -4.75 5.49 -6.85
CA PRO A 267 -5.92 4.62 -6.98
C PRO A 267 -7.22 5.37 -7.34
N THR A 268 -7.27 6.70 -7.19
CA THR A 268 -8.47 7.52 -7.43
C THR A 268 -8.59 7.97 -8.89
N ARG A 269 -7.50 7.87 -9.67
CA ARG A 269 -7.36 8.31 -11.07
C ARG A 269 -7.52 9.81 -11.29
N MET A 270 -7.40 10.63 -10.25
CA MET A 270 -7.46 12.09 -10.36
C MET A 270 -6.18 12.64 -10.99
N ALA A 271 -5.03 12.02 -10.74
CA ALA A 271 -3.74 12.32 -11.35
C ALA A 271 -3.81 12.28 -12.87
N ASN A 272 -4.45 11.25 -13.45
CA ASN A 272 -4.64 11.09 -14.89
C ASN A 272 -5.35 12.31 -15.48
N LYS A 273 -6.41 12.79 -14.81
CA LYS A 273 -7.19 13.94 -15.27
C LYS A 273 -6.41 15.24 -15.23
N VAL A 274 -5.51 15.40 -14.25
CA VAL A 274 -4.64 16.58 -14.14
C VAL A 274 -3.54 16.50 -15.20
N LEU A 275 -2.82 15.38 -15.25
CA LEU A 275 -1.64 15.23 -16.10
C LEU A 275 -1.96 15.10 -17.60
N GLN A 276 -3.14 14.60 -17.99
CA GLN A 276 -3.54 14.54 -19.40
C GLN A 276 -3.71 15.93 -20.04
N TYR A 277 -3.95 16.97 -19.24
CA TYR A 277 -4.10 18.36 -19.69
C TYR A 277 -2.89 19.23 -19.35
N ALA A 278 -1.86 18.65 -18.73
CA ALA A 278 -0.64 19.34 -18.37
C ALA A 278 0.31 19.47 -19.58
N ASP A 279 1.29 20.37 -19.49
CA ASP A 279 2.31 20.57 -20.52
C ASP A 279 3.38 19.46 -20.51
N LEU A 280 2.98 18.26 -20.93
CA LEU A 280 3.82 17.06 -21.01
C LEU A 280 3.40 16.16 -22.18
N GLN A 281 4.21 15.14 -22.50
CA GLN A 281 3.81 14.11 -23.48
C GLN A 281 3.06 13.00 -22.74
N TYR A 282 1.74 12.94 -22.87
CA TYR A 282 0.89 11.94 -22.21
C TYR A 282 0.55 10.79 -23.15
N LEU A 283 0.74 9.55 -22.68
CA LEU A 283 0.43 8.33 -23.44
C LEU A 283 -0.34 7.35 -22.58
N ASN A 284 -1.39 6.76 -23.14
CA ASN A 284 -2.13 5.71 -22.47
C ASN A 284 -1.74 4.32 -23.00
N SER A 285 -1.23 3.48 -22.10
CA SER A 285 -0.68 2.16 -22.45
C SER A 285 -1.69 1.16 -23.02
N LEU A 286 -3.00 1.41 -22.85
CA LEU A 286 -4.05 0.56 -23.41
C LEU A 286 -4.51 0.99 -24.80
N TYR A 287 -4.17 2.22 -25.24
CA TYR A 287 -4.58 2.72 -26.54
C TYR A 287 -3.56 2.29 -27.60
N PRO A 288 -3.96 1.50 -28.62
CA PRO A 288 -3.01 0.99 -29.61
C PRO A 288 -2.28 2.08 -30.40
N ASN A 289 -2.95 3.20 -30.68
CA ASN A 289 -2.35 4.33 -31.40
C ASN A 289 -1.27 5.02 -30.56
N ASP A 290 -1.47 5.12 -29.25
CA ASP A 290 -0.49 5.72 -28.34
C ASP A 290 0.77 4.84 -28.26
N MET A 291 0.57 3.52 -28.25
CA MET A 291 1.62 2.50 -28.21
C MET A 291 2.16 2.09 -29.60
N ASP A 292 1.81 2.83 -30.64
CA ASP A 292 2.39 2.65 -31.98
C ASP A 292 3.88 3.04 -31.97
N PRO A 293 4.79 2.27 -32.60
CA PRO A 293 6.23 2.57 -32.56
C PRO A 293 6.58 3.97 -33.08
N GLU A 294 5.94 4.47 -34.13
CA GLU A 294 6.24 5.80 -34.65
C GLU A 294 5.76 6.90 -33.71
N ASN A 295 4.59 6.70 -33.09
CA ASN A 295 4.09 7.64 -32.09
C ASN A 295 4.96 7.66 -30.83
N LEU A 296 5.34 6.49 -30.30
CA LEU A 296 6.25 6.37 -29.16
C LEU A 296 7.59 7.06 -29.42
N ARG A 297 8.16 6.85 -30.61
CA ARG A 297 9.40 7.49 -31.06
C ARG A 297 9.24 9.01 -31.10
N TYR A 298 8.19 9.50 -31.75
CA TYR A 298 7.93 10.92 -31.92
C TYR A 298 7.74 11.64 -30.57
N MET A 299 6.93 11.05 -29.68
CA MET A 299 6.69 11.56 -28.33
C MET A 299 7.98 11.57 -27.49
N LEU A 300 8.78 10.51 -27.57
CA LEU A 300 10.07 10.44 -26.88
C LEU A 300 11.03 11.53 -27.35
N VAL A 301 11.19 11.70 -28.66
CA VAL A 301 12.08 12.72 -29.23
C VAL A 301 11.66 14.12 -28.80
N ARG A 302 10.36 14.43 -28.84
CA ARG A 302 9.85 15.73 -28.36
C ARG A 302 10.08 15.92 -26.86
N ALA A 303 9.78 14.91 -26.05
CA ALA A 303 10.00 14.97 -24.61
C ALA A 303 11.47 15.26 -24.27
N ILE A 304 12.41 14.54 -24.91
CA ILE A 304 13.85 14.78 -24.73
C ILE A 304 14.20 16.20 -25.19
N ARG A 305 13.76 16.58 -26.39
CA ARG A 305 14.14 17.85 -27.03
C ARG A 305 13.77 19.08 -26.21
N PHE A 306 12.56 19.09 -25.66
CA PHE A 306 12.04 20.21 -24.89
C PHE A 306 12.30 20.07 -23.39
N GLY A 307 12.80 18.90 -22.94
CA GLY A 307 12.98 18.62 -21.52
C GLY A 307 11.67 18.40 -20.78
N ASN A 308 10.61 18.01 -21.51
CA ASN A 308 9.28 17.76 -20.95
C ASN A 308 9.21 16.33 -20.39
N ALA A 309 8.26 16.11 -19.48
CA ALA A 309 7.96 14.79 -18.99
C ALA A 309 7.30 13.93 -20.08
N LEU A 310 7.65 12.64 -20.12
CA LEU A 310 6.95 11.62 -20.91
C LEU A 310 6.16 10.73 -19.94
N ALA A 311 4.85 10.93 -19.89
CA ALA A 311 3.96 10.24 -18.97
C ALA A 311 3.31 9.01 -19.63
N PHE A 312 3.35 7.88 -18.94
CA PHE A 312 2.65 6.64 -19.30
C PHE A 312 1.59 6.31 -18.26
N ASP A 313 0.35 6.31 -18.71
CA ASP A 313 -0.78 5.82 -17.93
C ASP A 313 -0.93 4.30 -18.10
N LEU A 314 -0.63 3.55 -17.04
CA LEU A 314 -0.75 2.10 -17.00
C LEU A 314 -2.19 1.62 -16.80
N MET A 315 -3.12 2.52 -16.49
CA MET A 315 -4.52 2.20 -16.27
C MET A 315 -4.70 1.06 -15.24
N ASP A 316 -5.45 0.02 -15.59
CA ASP A 316 -5.65 -1.18 -14.75
C ASP A 316 -4.64 -2.29 -15.06
N MET A 317 -3.66 -2.02 -15.92
CA MET A 317 -2.66 -2.98 -16.38
C MET A 317 -1.27 -2.55 -15.92
N ASP A 318 -0.96 -2.87 -14.65
CA ASP A 318 0.33 -2.66 -14.02
C ASP A 318 1.42 -3.62 -14.55
N LYS A 319 1.72 -3.50 -15.85
CA LYS A 319 2.70 -4.34 -16.54
C LYS A 319 3.76 -3.46 -17.19
N TRP A 320 4.67 -2.96 -16.37
CA TRP A 320 5.85 -2.18 -16.78
C TRP A 320 6.63 -2.83 -17.94
N ASP A 321 6.77 -4.16 -17.94
CA ASP A 321 7.48 -4.90 -18.99
C ASP A 321 6.91 -4.67 -20.40
N ARG A 322 5.62 -4.30 -20.50
CA ARG A 322 5.00 -3.97 -21.78
C ARG A 322 5.59 -2.72 -22.41
N LEU A 323 5.99 -1.74 -21.60
CA LEU A 323 6.66 -0.54 -22.12
C LEU A 323 8.01 -0.93 -22.73
N SER A 324 8.76 -1.83 -22.07
CA SER A 324 10.01 -2.36 -22.63
C SER A 324 9.79 -3.01 -24.00
N VAL A 325 8.81 -3.92 -24.10
CA VAL A 325 8.47 -4.60 -25.37
C VAL A 325 8.00 -3.60 -26.43
N ALA A 326 7.22 -2.59 -26.03
CA ALA A 326 6.72 -1.57 -26.94
C ALA A 326 7.85 -0.72 -27.52
N PHE A 327 8.78 -0.27 -26.67
CA PHE A 327 9.95 0.53 -27.06
C PHE A 327 11.01 -0.28 -27.80
N ASP A 328 11.13 -1.58 -27.57
CA ASP A 328 12.01 -2.44 -28.36
C ASP A 328 11.62 -2.49 -29.85
N ARG A 329 10.33 -2.28 -30.18
CA ARG A 329 9.86 -2.11 -31.56
C ARG A 329 10.29 -0.79 -32.19
N VAL A 330 10.59 0.23 -31.40
CA VAL A 330 11.16 1.50 -31.87
C VAL A 330 12.65 1.31 -32.13
N LYS A 331 13.38 0.84 -31.13
CA LYS A 331 14.80 0.50 -31.23
C LYS A 331 15.15 -0.47 -30.10
N SER A 332 15.72 -1.61 -30.44
CA SER A 332 16.05 -2.64 -29.44
C SER A 332 16.95 -2.08 -28.32
N GLY A 333 16.56 -2.35 -27.07
CA GLY A 333 17.28 -1.94 -25.87
C GLY A 333 17.12 -0.46 -25.52
N ILE A 334 16.30 0.30 -26.24
CA ILE A 334 16.13 1.73 -25.97
C ILE A 334 15.45 2.00 -24.64
N TRP A 335 14.57 1.09 -24.18
CA TRP A 335 13.89 1.27 -22.91
C TRP A 335 14.86 1.40 -21.74
N MET A 336 15.86 0.51 -21.65
CA MET A 336 16.87 0.60 -20.59
C MET A 336 17.68 1.90 -20.68
N LYS A 337 17.91 2.40 -21.90
CA LYS A 337 18.58 3.69 -22.14
C LYS A 337 17.73 4.89 -21.74
N ILE A 338 16.42 4.76 -21.82
CA ILE A 338 15.49 5.76 -21.29
C ILE A 338 15.58 5.74 -19.77
N ILE A 339 15.53 4.57 -19.14
CA ILE A 339 15.56 4.41 -17.68
C ILE A 339 16.87 4.90 -17.07
N ASP A 340 18.03 4.55 -17.64
CA ASP A 340 19.35 5.02 -17.19
C ASP A 340 19.69 6.44 -17.67
N ARG A 341 18.78 7.07 -18.43
CA ARG A 341 18.86 8.41 -19.02
C ARG A 341 19.93 8.59 -20.10
N SER A 342 20.66 7.56 -20.50
CA SER A 342 21.62 7.62 -21.62
C SER A 342 20.95 7.93 -22.98
N VAL A 343 19.62 7.86 -23.07
CA VAL A 343 18.85 8.26 -24.26
C VAL A 343 19.05 9.72 -24.66
N ILE A 344 19.45 10.59 -23.73
CA ILE A 344 19.73 12.02 -24.01
C ILE A 344 21.08 12.25 -24.70
N GLU A 345 21.90 11.21 -24.87
CA GLU A 345 23.16 11.32 -25.61
C GLU A 345 22.90 11.75 -27.06
N LYS A 346 23.60 12.79 -27.50
CA LYS A 346 23.40 13.41 -28.82
C LYS A 346 23.31 12.42 -29.97
N LYS A 347 24.25 11.47 -30.02
CA LYS A 347 24.27 10.45 -31.08
C LYS A 347 23.02 9.59 -31.08
N LEU A 348 22.58 9.15 -29.90
CA LEU A 348 21.42 8.28 -29.77
C LEU A 348 20.11 9.03 -30.05
N TYR A 349 20.02 10.30 -29.63
CA TYR A 349 18.91 11.17 -29.99
C TYR A 349 18.84 11.41 -31.51
N GLU A 350 19.96 11.72 -32.16
CA GLU A 350 20.01 11.94 -33.62
C GLU A 350 19.66 10.69 -34.43
N ASP A 351 19.94 9.50 -33.88
CA ASP A 351 19.53 8.22 -34.46
C ASP A 351 18.00 7.99 -34.41
N LEU A 352 17.27 8.66 -33.50
CA LEU A 352 15.81 8.51 -33.35
C LEU A 352 15.02 9.44 -34.26
N LEU A 353 15.66 10.49 -34.78
CA LEU A 353 15.04 11.45 -35.68
C LEU A 353 14.92 10.86 -37.10
N THR A 354 13.76 11.03 -37.71
CA THR A 354 13.57 10.73 -39.14
C THR A 354 14.31 11.75 -40.01
N ALA A 355 14.43 11.46 -41.31
CA ALA A 355 15.02 12.41 -42.25
C ALA A 355 14.22 13.72 -42.31
N GLU A 356 12.89 13.64 -42.29
CA GLU A 356 12.00 14.80 -42.32
C GLU A 356 12.10 15.65 -41.05
N GLU A 357 12.17 15.02 -39.88
CA GLU A 357 12.30 15.74 -38.60
C GLU A 357 13.63 16.49 -38.53
N LYS A 358 14.73 15.95 -39.07
CA LYS A 358 16.04 16.62 -39.12
C LYS A 358 16.02 17.93 -39.90
N GLU A 359 15.08 18.10 -40.83
CA GLU A 359 14.92 19.31 -41.63
C GLU A 359 14.07 20.37 -40.92
N GLN A 360 13.26 19.98 -39.93
CA GLN A 360 12.41 20.89 -39.17
C GLN A 360 13.26 21.78 -38.25
N GLU A 361 12.95 23.08 -38.20
CA GLU A 361 13.72 24.08 -37.44
C GLU A 361 13.91 23.70 -35.96
N GLU A 362 12.89 23.10 -35.34
CA GLU A 362 12.91 22.75 -33.92
C GLU A 362 13.89 21.63 -33.56
N PHE A 363 14.22 20.75 -34.52
CA PHE A 363 15.12 19.60 -34.31
C PHE A 363 16.52 19.78 -34.91
N LYS A 364 16.82 20.94 -35.49
CA LYS A 364 18.15 21.21 -36.03
C LYS A 364 19.23 21.14 -34.94
N PRO A 365 20.46 20.68 -35.27
CA PRO A 365 21.54 20.55 -34.29
C PRO A 365 21.91 21.85 -33.55
N ILE A 366 21.66 23.01 -34.15
CA ILE A 366 21.91 24.32 -33.52
C ILE A 366 20.98 24.59 -32.32
N GLN A 367 19.84 23.91 -32.28
CA GLN A 367 18.88 24.01 -31.19
C GLN A 367 19.13 22.99 -30.07
N TRP A 368 20.26 22.27 -30.12
CA TRP A 368 20.68 21.33 -29.08
C TRP A 368 21.14 22.09 -27.82
N VAL A 369 20.31 22.06 -26.77
CA VAL A 369 20.59 22.68 -25.48
C VAL A 369 20.63 21.59 -24.39
N PRO A 370 21.83 21.13 -23.97
CA PRO A 370 21.97 20.05 -22.99
C PRO A 370 21.22 20.30 -21.67
N GLU A 371 21.18 21.55 -21.21
CA GLU A 371 20.53 21.94 -19.97
C GLU A 371 19.01 21.69 -19.98
N ASN A 372 18.37 21.79 -21.15
CA ASN A 372 16.96 21.48 -21.31
C ASN A 372 16.74 19.97 -21.34
N MET A 373 17.58 19.24 -22.06
CA MET A 373 17.48 17.77 -22.16
C MET A 373 17.73 17.06 -20.83
N ASN A 374 18.58 17.64 -19.98
CA ASN A 374 18.79 17.16 -18.61
C ASN A 374 17.54 17.25 -17.72
N LYS A 375 16.47 17.93 -18.17
CA LYS A 375 15.16 17.94 -17.48
C LYS A 375 14.25 16.79 -17.91
N PHE A 376 14.57 16.10 -19.01
CA PHE A 376 13.80 14.95 -19.49
C PHE A 376 13.66 13.90 -18.40
N ARG A 377 12.43 13.40 -18.26
CA ARG A 377 12.01 12.39 -17.28
C ARG A 377 10.83 11.58 -17.81
N VAL A 378 10.75 10.36 -17.35
CA VAL A 378 9.59 9.47 -17.52
C VAL A 378 8.75 9.54 -16.26
N VAL A 379 7.43 9.50 -16.45
CA VAL A 379 6.46 9.45 -15.36
C VAL A 379 5.56 8.26 -15.62
N ILE A 380 5.52 7.31 -14.70
CA ILE A 380 4.57 6.20 -14.74
C ILE A 380 3.41 6.54 -13.83
N ILE A 381 2.19 6.39 -14.32
CA ILE A 381 0.98 6.57 -13.53
C ILE A 381 0.33 5.20 -13.38
N THR A 382 0.12 4.77 -12.13
CA THR A 382 -0.52 3.51 -11.79
C THR A 382 -1.72 3.75 -10.87
N ASN A 383 -2.79 2.99 -11.13
CA ASN A 383 -3.96 2.95 -10.27
C ASN A 383 -3.88 1.80 -9.25
N ALA A 384 -2.84 0.97 -9.30
CA ALA A 384 -2.67 -0.10 -8.34
C ALA A 384 -2.39 0.48 -6.96
N ARG A 385 -3.07 -0.09 -5.96
CA ARG A 385 -2.83 0.30 -4.57
C ARG A 385 -1.42 -0.05 -4.12
N ILE A 386 -0.88 -1.15 -4.64
CA ILE A 386 0.46 -1.66 -4.37
C ILE A 386 1.11 -1.92 -5.74
N PRO A 387 2.00 -1.02 -6.20
CA PRO A 387 2.75 -1.22 -7.44
C PRO A 387 3.80 -2.33 -7.28
N ASP A 388 4.30 -2.83 -8.41
CA ASP A 388 5.40 -3.80 -8.45
C ASP A 388 6.67 -3.30 -7.73
N ASP A 389 7.27 -4.14 -6.88
CA ASP A 389 8.47 -3.84 -6.10
C ASP A 389 9.65 -3.37 -6.96
N PHE A 390 9.78 -3.91 -8.18
CA PHE A 390 10.81 -3.49 -9.13
C PHE A 390 10.62 -2.01 -9.51
N MET A 391 9.39 -1.59 -9.80
CA MET A 391 9.10 -0.18 -10.09
C MET A 391 9.38 0.70 -8.88
N VAL A 392 8.99 0.24 -7.68
CA VAL A 392 9.17 0.99 -6.43
C VAL A 392 10.66 1.24 -6.12
N GLN A 393 11.53 0.30 -6.44
CA GLN A 393 12.98 0.43 -6.21
C GLN A 393 13.67 1.34 -7.25
N GLN A 394 13.22 1.27 -8.51
CA GLN A 394 13.86 1.98 -9.63
C GLN A 394 13.39 3.43 -9.79
N LEU A 395 12.20 3.77 -9.28
CA LEU A 395 11.54 5.06 -9.53
C LEU A 395 11.32 5.85 -8.24
N ASN A 396 11.27 7.17 -8.39
CA ASN A 396 10.81 8.08 -7.34
C ASN A 396 9.31 7.97 -7.19
N CYS A 397 8.90 7.33 -6.09
CA CYS A 397 7.50 7.02 -5.82
C CYS A 397 6.81 8.19 -5.13
N PHE A 398 5.68 8.61 -5.70
CA PHE A 398 4.80 9.64 -5.15
C PHE A 398 3.38 9.09 -5.06
N ARG A 399 2.79 9.18 -3.87
CA ARG A 399 1.40 8.75 -3.65
C ARG A 399 0.49 9.97 -3.58
N VAL A 400 -0.51 10.00 -4.44
CA VAL A 400 -1.47 11.10 -4.47
C VAL A 400 -2.45 10.93 -3.32
N LYS A 401 -2.59 11.98 -2.53
CA LYS A 401 -3.60 12.11 -1.47
C LYS A 401 -4.65 13.12 -1.93
N ASP A 402 -5.91 12.70 -1.79
CA ASP A 402 -7.09 13.55 -2.00
C ASP A 402 -7.14 14.73 -1.02
#